data_AF-A0A945EB96-F1
#
_entry.id   AF-A0A945EB96-F1
#
_cell.length_a   1.000
_cell.length_b   1.000
_cell.length_c   1.000
_cell.angle_alpha   90.00
_cell.angle_beta   90.00
_cell.angle_gamma   90.00
#
_symmetry.space_group_name_H-M   'P 1'
#
loop_
_entity.id
_entity.type
_entity.pdbx_description
1 polymer ?
#
loop_
_entity_poly.entity_id
_entity_poly.type
_entity_poly.pdbx_seq_one_letter_code
_entity_poly.pdbx_strand_id
1 'polypeptide(L)'
;MIPFYRIILKRALSVSWKFKWLWGFGFFAAFLGNGNLYEFVYSMYSNLATGQSFFYTVTQYSNSGLFGMISFGRLQYLWQNDISAFSMGIFTLLMAFCFLAVLISLAVISQGAIAKGLINADQKKKTTFRQSFNEGLEKFWPILELNFITKVVFVGILLLVIYVIANIMPGNLIADTIIIIVSFVVFIVLGIIIYFLTIYGTAFIVLRNKNVFQALKEAWHVFRKNVLLNIEMGLLLFIINVLAVLAGVILLFIVLAPFILLYFMLMFTGSSFGLTVISILMVIVFVGGLILFGAWYNTFQLGAWLILFEELALNKTKSKTLRVFEYLREKKRKLKKA
;
A
#
# COMPACT_ATOMS: atom_id res chain seq x y z
N MET A 1 8.28 -13.30 -27.20
CA MET A 1 6.87 -13.16 -26.75
C MET A 1 6.76 -12.47 -25.38
N ILE A 2 7.28 -11.23 -25.27
CA ILE A 2 7.35 -10.38 -24.07
C ILE A 2 6.51 -9.06 -24.17
N PRO A 3 5.72 -8.76 -25.24
CA PRO A 3 5.30 -7.38 -25.49
C PRO A 3 4.29 -6.83 -24.47
N PHE A 4 3.29 -7.61 -24.04
CA PHE A 4 2.15 -7.06 -23.28
C PHE A 4 2.54 -6.41 -21.94
N TYR A 5 3.14 -7.16 -21.01
CA TYR A 5 3.54 -6.61 -19.71
C TYR A 5 4.66 -5.58 -19.82
N ARG A 6 5.59 -5.78 -20.75
CA ARG A 6 6.66 -4.81 -21.00
C ARG A 6 6.09 -3.47 -21.46
N ILE A 7 5.05 -3.47 -22.30
CA ILE A 7 4.37 -2.24 -22.73
C ILE A 7 3.71 -1.55 -21.54
N ILE A 8 2.97 -2.28 -20.70
CA ILE A 8 2.32 -1.72 -19.50
C ILE A 8 3.35 -1.10 -18.56
N LEU A 9 4.38 -1.86 -18.19
CA LEU A 9 5.42 -1.41 -17.27
C LEU A 9 6.22 -0.23 -17.86
N LYS A 10 6.56 -0.27 -19.15
CA LYS A 10 7.28 0.83 -19.81
C LYS A 10 6.42 2.10 -19.88
N ARG A 11 5.12 1.98 -20.15
CA ARG A 11 4.18 3.11 -20.12
C ARG A 11 4.08 3.70 -18.72
N ALA A 12 3.80 2.88 -17.71
CA ALA A 12 3.75 3.30 -16.31
C ALA A 12 5.04 3.99 -15.86
N LEU A 13 6.20 3.41 -16.20
CA LEU A 13 7.51 3.97 -15.91
C LEU A 13 7.73 5.31 -16.61
N SER A 14 7.40 5.40 -17.90
CA SER A 14 7.60 6.62 -18.69
C SER A 14 6.74 7.78 -18.18
N VAL A 15 5.48 7.51 -17.81
CA VAL A 15 4.58 8.54 -17.28
C VAL A 15 5.04 8.96 -15.89
N SER A 16 5.37 7.99 -15.02
CA SER A 16 5.83 8.28 -13.66
C SER A 16 7.13 9.07 -13.68
N TRP A 17 8.07 8.80 -14.58
CA TRP A 17 9.32 9.54 -14.66
C TRP A 17 9.17 10.94 -15.29
N LYS A 18 8.35 11.06 -16.36
CA LYS A 18 8.19 12.31 -17.11
C LYS A 18 7.35 13.34 -16.35
N PHE A 19 6.32 12.91 -15.62
CA PHE A 19 5.38 13.79 -14.92
C PHE A 19 5.66 13.80 -13.42
N LYS A 20 6.76 14.44 -12.99
CA LYS A 20 7.22 14.50 -11.58
C LYS A 20 6.19 15.05 -10.59
N TRP A 21 5.24 15.86 -11.04
CA TRP A 21 4.15 16.35 -10.18
C TRP A 21 3.24 15.22 -9.66
N LEU A 22 3.20 14.07 -10.35
CA LEU A 22 2.48 12.88 -9.85
C LEU A 22 3.14 12.26 -8.62
N TRP A 23 4.42 12.56 -8.33
CA TRP A 23 5.12 12.02 -7.17
C TRP A 23 4.55 12.59 -5.88
N GLY A 24 4.11 13.85 -5.87
CA GLY A 24 3.41 14.42 -4.72
C GLY A 24 2.18 13.61 -4.36
N PHE A 25 1.38 13.24 -5.36
CA PHE A 25 0.25 12.33 -5.14
C PHE A 25 0.72 10.91 -4.78
N GLY A 26 1.80 10.41 -5.39
CA GLY A 26 2.39 9.11 -5.06
C GLY A 26 2.78 9.00 -3.60
N PHE A 27 3.40 10.05 -3.05
CA PHE A 27 3.75 10.14 -1.64
C PHE A 27 2.52 10.02 -0.73
N PHE A 28 1.51 10.85 -0.95
CA PHE A 28 0.31 10.84 -0.11
C PHE A 28 -0.51 9.55 -0.27
N ALA A 29 -0.65 9.03 -1.50
CA ALA A 29 -1.36 7.78 -1.74
C ALA A 29 -0.70 6.57 -1.06
N ALA A 30 0.61 6.63 -0.76
CA ALA A 30 1.33 5.56 -0.07
C ALA A 30 0.84 5.37 1.37
N PHE A 31 0.36 6.42 2.05
CA PHE A 31 -0.19 6.31 3.42
C PHE A 31 -1.49 5.52 3.51
N LEU A 32 -2.24 5.39 2.40
CA LEU A 32 -3.39 4.48 2.32
C LEU A 32 -3.01 3.08 1.86
N GLY A 33 -1.80 2.90 1.33
CA GLY A 33 -1.30 1.67 0.74
C GLY A 33 -1.10 0.53 1.74
N ASN A 34 -0.85 -0.67 1.21
CA ASN A 34 -0.91 -1.96 1.91
C ASN A 34 0.25 -2.23 2.91
N GLY A 35 0.96 -1.20 3.39
CA GLY A 35 2.09 -1.34 4.31
C GLY A 35 1.74 -2.05 5.62
N ASN A 36 0.48 -2.02 6.02
CA ASN A 36 0.02 -2.58 7.30
C ASN A 36 0.05 -4.11 7.37
N LEU A 37 0.13 -4.84 6.24
CA LEU A 37 0.17 -6.30 6.28
C LEU A 37 1.50 -6.84 6.80
N TYR A 38 2.61 -6.24 6.40
CA TYR A 38 3.94 -6.73 6.77
C TYR A 38 4.21 -6.54 8.26
N GLU A 39 3.85 -5.39 8.81
CA GLU A 39 4.03 -5.09 10.24
C GLU A 39 3.07 -5.91 11.12
N PHE A 40 1.84 -6.15 10.65
CA PHE A 40 0.89 -7.04 11.30
C PHE A 40 1.37 -8.51 11.28
N VAL A 41 1.94 -8.98 10.17
CA VAL A 41 2.47 -10.35 10.05
C VAL A 41 3.74 -10.52 10.88
N TYR A 42 4.62 -9.51 10.92
CA TYR A 42 5.82 -9.54 11.74
C TYR A 42 5.48 -9.57 13.25
N SER A 43 4.55 -8.72 13.69
CA SER A 43 4.09 -8.72 15.08
C SER A 43 3.37 -10.02 15.46
N MET A 44 2.53 -10.57 14.57
CA MET A 44 1.94 -11.90 14.76
C MET A 44 3.02 -12.98 14.93
N TYR A 45 4.04 -13.00 14.06
CA TYR A 45 5.14 -13.96 14.16
C TYR A 45 5.94 -13.80 15.47
N SER A 46 6.28 -12.57 15.86
CA SER A 46 7.02 -12.33 17.10
C SER A 46 6.23 -12.70 18.35
N ASN A 47 4.91 -12.47 18.35
CA ASN A 47 4.03 -12.83 19.45
C ASN A 47 3.84 -14.35 19.54
N LEU A 48 3.72 -15.03 18.40
CA LEU A 48 3.66 -16.50 18.33
C LEU A 48 4.98 -17.14 18.80
N ALA A 49 6.13 -16.60 18.38
CA ALA A 49 7.45 -17.09 18.79
C ALA A 49 7.72 -16.92 20.29
N THR A 50 7.07 -15.95 20.94
CA THR A 50 7.22 -15.67 22.37
C THR A 50 6.10 -16.26 23.23
N GLY A 51 5.14 -16.98 22.64
CA GLY A 51 3.96 -17.49 23.35
C GLY A 51 3.03 -16.40 23.90
N GLN A 52 3.22 -15.15 23.47
CA GLN A 52 2.40 -14.02 23.91
C GLN A 52 1.08 -14.03 23.13
N SER A 53 -0.03 -14.03 23.86
CA SER A 53 -1.35 -13.94 23.24
C SER A 53 -1.49 -12.61 22.50
N PHE A 54 -2.21 -12.61 21.37
CA PHE A 54 -2.59 -11.38 20.67
C PHE A 54 -3.23 -10.35 21.62
N PHE A 55 -4.00 -10.84 22.60
CA PHE A 55 -4.57 -10.00 23.65
C PHE A 55 -3.49 -9.28 24.46
N TYR A 56 -2.45 -9.97 24.92
CA TYR A 56 -1.33 -9.34 25.62
C TYR A 56 -0.68 -8.23 24.81
N THR A 57 -0.47 -8.44 23.51
CA THR A 57 0.08 -7.41 22.61
C THR A 57 -0.87 -6.22 22.47
N VAL A 58 -2.18 -6.46 22.32
CA VAL A 58 -3.18 -5.38 22.29
C VAL A 58 -3.20 -4.62 23.61
N THR A 59 -3.07 -5.28 24.76
CA THR A 59 -2.96 -4.60 26.07
C THR A 59 -1.67 -3.80 26.20
N GLN A 60 -0.55 -4.30 25.66
CA GLN A 60 0.72 -3.55 25.65
C GLN A 60 0.64 -2.34 24.73
N TYR A 61 -0.01 -2.44 23.56
CA TYR A 61 -0.27 -1.31 22.69
C TYR A 61 -1.25 -0.31 23.32
N SER A 62 -2.30 -0.78 24.02
CA SER A 62 -3.20 0.10 24.75
C SER A 62 -2.54 0.77 25.94
N ASN A 63 -1.52 0.15 26.53
CA ASN A 63 -0.80 0.68 27.68
C ASN A 63 0.45 1.50 27.31
N SER A 64 0.87 1.48 26.05
CA SER A 64 2.04 2.23 25.56
C SER A 64 1.64 3.53 24.86
N GLY A 65 2.51 4.54 24.98
CA GLY A 65 2.44 5.81 24.25
C GLY A 65 1.07 6.49 24.25
N LEU A 66 0.57 6.80 23.05
CA LEU A 66 -0.65 7.57 22.80
C LEU A 66 -1.92 6.87 23.32
N PHE A 67 -2.07 5.56 23.17
CA PHE A 67 -3.28 4.85 23.64
C PHE A 67 -3.31 4.71 25.17
N GLY A 68 -2.14 4.61 25.80
CA GLY A 68 -2.02 4.66 27.25
C GLY A 68 -2.41 6.02 27.82
N MET A 69 -2.31 7.11 27.05
CA MET A 69 -2.82 8.43 27.43
C MET A 69 -4.34 8.57 27.22
N ILE A 70 -4.93 7.76 26.34
CA ILE A 70 -6.36 7.78 25.97
C ILE A 70 -7.20 6.81 26.84
N SER A 71 -6.58 6.05 27.74
CA SER A 71 -7.32 5.19 28.67
C SER A 71 -8.33 6.02 29.47
N PHE A 72 -9.59 5.60 29.43
CA PHE A 72 -10.70 6.27 30.12
C PHE A 72 -10.40 6.46 31.61
N GLY A 73 -9.72 5.49 32.25
CA GLY A 73 -9.30 5.59 33.65
C GLY A 73 -8.24 6.66 33.91
N ARG A 74 -7.30 6.89 32.98
CA ARG A 74 -6.32 7.97 33.08
C ARG A 74 -6.93 9.34 32.79
N LEU A 75 -7.81 9.44 31.79
CA LEU A 75 -8.54 10.67 31.52
C LEU A 75 -9.43 11.08 32.69
N GLN A 76 -10.12 10.12 33.31
CA GLN A 76 -10.91 10.34 34.52
C GLN A 76 -10.03 10.75 35.71
N TYR A 77 -8.88 10.11 35.90
CA TYR A 77 -7.93 10.49 36.95
C TYR A 77 -7.40 11.92 36.75
N LEU A 78 -7.00 12.28 35.53
CA LEU A 78 -6.51 13.62 35.20
C LEU A 78 -7.63 14.67 35.34
N TRP A 79 -8.86 14.36 34.94
CA TRP A 79 -10.02 15.25 35.15
C TRP A 79 -10.19 15.63 36.63
N GLN A 80 -10.00 14.67 37.53
CA GLN A 80 -10.22 14.86 38.96
C GLN A 80 -9.02 15.47 39.69
N ASN A 81 -7.79 15.21 39.24
CA ASN A 81 -6.56 15.56 39.97
C ASN A 81 -5.73 16.67 39.30
N ASP A 82 -5.82 16.84 37.99
CA ASP A 82 -5.05 17.84 37.25
C ASP A 82 -5.76 18.29 35.95
N ILE A 83 -6.59 19.33 36.08
CA ILE A 83 -7.36 19.90 34.97
C ILE A 83 -6.45 20.43 33.84
N SER A 84 -5.23 20.87 34.19
CA SER A 84 -4.28 21.42 33.21
C SER A 84 -3.70 20.32 32.33
N ALA A 85 -3.26 19.21 32.93
CA ALA A 85 -2.80 18.03 32.20
C ALA A 85 -3.94 17.38 31.40
N PHE A 86 -5.16 17.37 31.92
CA PHE A 86 -6.34 16.90 31.21
C PHE A 86 -6.62 17.72 29.94
N SER A 87 -6.63 19.05 30.05
CA SER A 87 -6.87 19.94 28.89
C SER A 87 -5.79 19.81 27.82
N MET A 88 -4.52 19.72 28.21
CA MET A 88 -3.39 19.48 27.30
C MET A 88 -3.48 18.11 26.61
N GLY A 89 -3.93 17.08 27.34
CA GLY A 89 -4.19 15.75 26.79
C GLY A 89 -5.28 15.76 25.70
N ILE A 90 -6.42 16.40 25.96
CA ILE A 90 -7.48 16.57 24.95
C ILE A 90 -6.99 17.38 23.76
N PHE A 91 -6.29 18.49 24.00
CA PHE A 91 -5.76 19.31 22.92
C PHE A 91 -4.83 18.51 22.01
N THR A 92 -3.93 17.72 22.59
CA THR A 92 -3.01 16.83 21.85
C THR A 92 -3.79 15.79 21.05
N LEU A 93 -4.85 15.22 21.62
CA LEU A 93 -5.71 14.25 20.93
C LEU A 93 -6.45 14.88 19.75
N LEU A 94 -7.04 16.06 19.94
CA LEU A 94 -7.71 16.81 18.87
C LEU A 94 -6.73 17.19 17.76
N MET A 95 -5.52 17.61 18.10
CA MET A 95 -4.47 17.90 17.11
C MET A 95 -4.05 16.66 16.34
N ALA A 96 -3.86 15.52 17.03
CA ALA A 96 -3.53 14.25 16.40
C ALA A 96 -4.66 13.78 15.47
N PHE A 97 -5.92 13.90 15.89
CA PHE A 97 -7.08 13.54 15.06
C PHE A 97 -7.21 14.45 13.84
N CYS A 98 -7.03 15.76 14.01
CA CYS A 98 -7.01 16.73 12.91
C CYS A 98 -5.90 16.40 11.90
N PHE A 99 -4.70 16.13 12.39
CA PHE A 99 -3.56 15.75 11.55
C PHE A 99 -3.83 14.45 10.77
N LEU A 100 -4.37 13.42 11.43
CA LEU A 100 -4.76 12.16 10.78
C LEU A 100 -5.87 12.38 9.73
N ALA A 101 -6.88 13.18 10.03
CA ALA A 101 -7.96 13.50 9.11
C ALA A 101 -7.43 14.21 7.85
N VAL A 102 -6.51 15.16 8.02
CA VAL A 102 -5.84 15.83 6.89
C VAL A 102 -5.00 14.84 6.07
N LEU A 103 -4.21 13.98 6.72
CA LEU A 103 -3.40 12.98 6.04
C LEU A 103 -4.25 11.98 5.24
N ILE A 104 -5.32 11.45 5.85
CA ILE A 104 -6.25 10.54 5.17
C ILE A 104 -6.90 11.26 3.99
N SER A 105 -7.30 12.52 4.17
CA SER A 105 -7.91 13.32 3.11
C SER A 105 -6.99 13.48 1.92
N LEU A 106 -5.74 13.91 2.16
CA LEU A 106 -4.73 14.06 1.12
C LEU A 106 -4.41 12.74 0.43
N ALA A 107 -4.36 11.64 1.17
CA ALA A 107 -4.09 10.33 0.60
C ALA A 107 -5.23 9.85 -0.32
N VAL A 108 -6.49 10.04 0.07
CA VAL A 108 -7.67 9.67 -0.74
C VAL A 108 -7.73 10.50 -2.01
N ILE A 109 -7.58 11.83 -1.88
CA ILE A 109 -7.54 12.75 -3.03
C ILE A 109 -6.42 12.33 -4.00
N SER A 110 -5.26 11.95 -3.46
CA SER A 110 -4.11 11.54 -4.26
C SER A 110 -4.34 10.23 -5.02
N GLN A 111 -5.06 9.26 -4.46
CA GLN A 111 -5.45 8.06 -5.20
C GLN A 111 -6.31 8.41 -6.42
N GLY A 112 -7.31 9.29 -6.24
CA GLY A 112 -8.17 9.76 -7.32
C GLY A 112 -7.40 10.57 -8.37
N ALA A 113 -6.52 11.47 -7.92
CA ALA A 113 -5.69 12.31 -8.78
C ALA A 113 -4.71 11.49 -9.63
N ILE A 114 -4.08 10.45 -9.06
CA ILE A 114 -3.22 9.53 -9.82
C ILE A 114 -4.07 8.74 -10.83
N ALA A 115 -5.20 8.19 -10.41
CA ALA A 115 -6.04 7.37 -11.28
C ALA A 115 -6.39 8.10 -12.59
N LYS A 116 -6.85 9.35 -12.51
CA LYS A 116 -7.20 10.12 -13.71
C LYS A 116 -5.99 10.78 -14.38
N GLY A 117 -5.12 11.42 -13.59
CA GLY A 117 -3.94 12.13 -14.09
C GLY A 117 -2.96 11.23 -14.83
N LEU A 118 -2.71 10.02 -14.31
CA LEU A 118 -1.79 9.06 -14.93
C LEU A 118 -2.35 8.48 -16.23
N ILE A 119 -3.63 8.10 -16.27
CA ILE A 119 -4.27 7.56 -17.47
C ILE A 119 -4.39 8.63 -18.56
N ASN A 120 -4.72 9.87 -18.20
CA ASN A 120 -4.74 10.95 -19.18
C ASN A 120 -3.34 11.26 -19.73
N ALA A 121 -2.32 11.29 -18.87
CA ALA A 121 -0.93 11.48 -19.28
C ALA A 121 -0.43 10.37 -20.21
N ASP A 122 -0.80 9.11 -19.92
CA ASP A 122 -0.53 7.95 -20.77
C ASP A 122 -1.23 8.06 -22.14
N GLN A 123 -2.47 8.58 -22.18
CA GLN A 123 -3.22 8.88 -23.40
C GLN A 123 -2.76 10.17 -24.12
N LYS A 124 -1.64 10.77 -23.70
CA LYS A 124 -1.10 12.04 -24.23
C LYS A 124 -2.06 13.23 -24.15
N LYS A 125 -3.06 13.17 -23.26
CA LYS A 125 -3.93 14.31 -22.97
C LYS A 125 -3.17 15.30 -22.09
N LYS A 126 -3.41 16.60 -22.29
CA LYS A 126 -2.83 17.63 -21.42
C LYS A 126 -3.53 17.56 -20.06
N THR A 127 -2.77 17.25 -19.01
CA THR A 127 -3.24 17.29 -17.63
C THR A 127 -2.28 18.03 -16.76
N THR A 128 -2.85 18.84 -15.87
CA THR A 128 -2.10 19.62 -14.88
C THR A 128 -2.34 19.07 -13.48
N PHE A 129 -1.45 19.44 -12.56
CA PHE A 129 -1.57 19.10 -11.14
C PHE A 129 -2.92 19.55 -10.57
N ARG A 130 -3.32 20.81 -10.81
CA ARG A 130 -4.56 21.39 -10.29
C ARG A 130 -5.80 20.67 -10.80
N GLN A 131 -5.84 20.34 -12.10
CA GLN A 131 -6.96 19.58 -12.66
C GLN A 131 -7.07 18.19 -12.01
N SER A 132 -5.96 17.47 -11.89
CA SER A 132 -5.95 16.12 -11.30
C SER A 132 -6.33 16.15 -9.81
N PHE A 133 -5.87 17.18 -9.09
CA PHE A 133 -6.25 17.39 -7.68
C PHE A 133 -7.74 17.64 -7.52
N ASN A 134 -8.32 18.52 -8.33
CA ASN A 134 -9.76 18.81 -8.31
C ASN A 134 -10.58 17.57 -8.64
N GLU A 135 -10.14 16.75 -9.59
CA GLU A 135 -10.80 15.47 -9.90
C GLU A 135 -10.72 14.48 -8.74
N GLY A 136 -9.60 14.45 -8.01
CA GLY A 136 -9.47 13.67 -6.77
C GLY A 136 -10.41 14.17 -5.67
N LEU A 137 -10.58 15.49 -5.53
CA LEU A 137 -11.51 16.12 -4.59
C LEU A 137 -12.97 15.78 -4.91
N GLU A 138 -13.37 15.87 -6.18
CA GLU A 138 -14.73 15.53 -6.62
C GLU A 138 -15.11 14.08 -6.31
N LYS A 139 -14.12 13.18 -6.28
CA LYS A 139 -14.30 11.75 -6.00
C LYS A 139 -13.87 11.35 -4.59
N PHE A 140 -13.63 12.31 -3.72
CA PHE A 140 -13.17 12.07 -2.36
C PHE A 140 -14.09 11.09 -1.60
N TRP A 141 -15.38 11.41 -1.48
CA TRP A 141 -16.34 10.61 -0.70
C TRP A 141 -16.48 9.17 -1.22
N PRO A 142 -16.73 8.93 -2.52
CA PRO A 142 -16.81 7.56 -3.02
C PRO A 142 -15.52 6.75 -2.83
N ILE A 143 -14.34 7.37 -2.96
CA ILE A 143 -13.06 6.66 -2.77
C ILE A 143 -12.83 6.38 -1.27
N LEU A 144 -13.18 7.32 -0.38
CA LEU A 144 -13.10 7.13 1.06
C LEU A 144 -14.03 5.99 1.50
N GLU A 145 -15.29 6.01 1.06
CA GLU A 145 -16.28 4.96 1.33
C GLU A 145 -15.79 3.59 0.84
N LEU A 146 -15.24 3.53 -0.38
CA LEU A 146 -14.67 2.30 -0.92
C LEU A 146 -13.56 1.76 -0.02
N ASN A 147 -12.58 2.61 0.34
CA ASN A 147 -11.47 2.23 1.21
C ASN A 147 -11.96 1.82 2.61
N PHE A 148 -12.96 2.51 3.15
CA PHE A 148 -13.55 2.18 4.44
C PHE A 148 -14.21 0.80 4.40
N ILE A 149 -15.09 0.56 3.42
CA ILE A 149 -15.78 -0.73 3.25
C ILE A 149 -14.77 -1.87 3.08
N THR A 150 -13.76 -1.72 2.21
CA THR A 150 -12.78 -2.79 1.97
C THR A 150 -11.92 -3.07 3.19
N LYS A 151 -11.53 -2.04 3.95
CA LYS A 151 -10.79 -2.22 5.21
C LYS A 151 -11.64 -2.84 6.32
N VAL A 152 -12.89 -2.40 6.49
CA VAL A 152 -13.83 -2.97 7.48
C VAL A 152 -14.08 -4.45 7.17
N VAL A 153 -14.32 -4.80 5.91
CA VAL A 153 -14.49 -6.21 5.49
C VAL A 153 -13.21 -7.01 5.76
N PHE A 154 -12.04 -6.47 5.45
CA PHE A 154 -10.77 -7.15 5.72
C PHE A 154 -10.53 -7.41 7.20
N VAL A 155 -10.75 -6.40 8.05
CA VAL A 155 -10.62 -6.52 9.51
C VAL A 155 -11.68 -7.46 10.08
N GLY A 156 -12.92 -7.40 9.60
CA GLY A 156 -13.99 -8.32 10.03
C GLY A 156 -13.65 -9.78 9.72
N ILE A 157 -13.12 -10.06 8.52
CA ILE A 157 -12.62 -11.38 8.14
C ILE A 157 -11.46 -11.80 9.03
N LEU A 158 -10.50 -10.90 9.29
CA LEU A 158 -9.36 -11.18 10.16
C LEU A 158 -9.82 -11.58 11.57
N LEU A 159 -10.72 -10.81 12.18
CA LEU A 159 -11.26 -11.10 13.50
C LEU A 159 -12.01 -12.45 13.53
N LEU A 160 -12.77 -12.76 12.47
CA LEU A 160 -13.43 -14.05 12.34
C LEU A 160 -12.41 -15.19 12.26
N VAL A 161 -11.34 -15.06 11.47
CA VAL A 161 -10.28 -16.08 11.38
C VAL A 161 -9.61 -16.27 12.74
N ILE A 162 -9.26 -15.19 13.44
CA ILE A 162 -8.66 -15.26 14.79
C ILE A 162 -9.61 -15.97 15.76
N TYR A 163 -10.89 -15.61 15.76
CA TYR A 163 -11.91 -16.23 16.60
C TYR A 163 -12.02 -17.74 16.32
N VAL A 164 -12.06 -18.13 15.04
CA VAL A 164 -12.13 -19.55 14.65
C VAL A 164 -10.90 -20.33 15.11
N ILE A 165 -9.69 -19.78 14.91
CA ILE A 165 -8.45 -20.42 15.37
C ILE A 165 -8.47 -20.62 16.89
N ALA A 166 -8.87 -19.60 17.64
CA ALA A 166 -8.89 -19.64 19.11
C ALA A 166 -9.84 -20.72 19.66
N ASN A 167 -10.88 -21.11 18.94
CA ASN A 167 -11.85 -22.13 19.37
C ASN A 167 -11.50 -23.54 18.89
N ILE A 168 -10.65 -23.69 17.86
CA ILE A 168 -10.36 -25.00 17.24
C ILE A 168 -9.04 -25.60 17.74
N MET A 169 -8.14 -24.80 18.32
CA MET A 169 -6.81 -25.26 18.77
C MET A 169 -6.89 -26.44 19.75
N PRO A 170 -6.51 -27.67 19.34
CA PRO A 170 -6.54 -28.84 20.22
C PRO A 170 -5.42 -28.85 21.28
N GLY A 171 -4.49 -27.88 21.25
CA GLY A 171 -3.31 -27.87 22.13
C GLY A 171 -2.22 -28.86 21.70
N ASN A 172 -2.33 -29.41 20.49
CA ASN A 172 -1.30 -30.24 19.87
C ASN A 172 -0.48 -29.38 18.90
N LEU A 173 0.82 -29.26 19.19
CA LEU A 173 1.76 -28.42 18.45
C LEU A 173 1.74 -28.63 16.94
N ILE A 174 1.59 -29.87 16.45
CA ILE A 174 1.56 -30.17 15.01
C ILE A 174 0.23 -29.71 14.39
N ALA A 175 -0.90 -30.01 15.04
CA ALA A 175 -2.22 -29.64 14.56
C ALA A 175 -2.42 -28.12 14.57
N ASP A 176 -1.99 -27.45 15.64
CA ASP A 176 -2.04 -25.99 15.80
C ASP A 176 -1.21 -25.31 14.69
N THR A 177 -0.01 -25.82 14.42
CA THR A 177 0.86 -25.30 13.35
C THR A 177 0.19 -25.41 11.97
N ILE A 178 -0.45 -26.54 11.67
CA ILE A 178 -1.15 -26.74 10.40
C ILE A 178 -2.33 -25.77 10.28
N ILE A 179 -3.14 -25.62 11.33
CA ILE A 179 -4.29 -24.69 11.36
C ILE A 179 -3.83 -23.26 11.10
N ILE A 180 -2.73 -22.84 11.73
CA ILE A 180 -2.15 -21.50 11.55
C ILE A 180 -1.68 -21.30 10.10
N ILE A 181 -0.93 -22.25 9.54
CA ILE A 181 -0.45 -22.16 8.15
C ILE A 181 -1.62 -22.06 7.17
N VAL A 182 -2.64 -22.91 7.32
CA VAL A 182 -3.82 -22.89 6.45
C VAL A 182 -4.57 -21.56 6.56
N SER A 183 -4.79 -21.08 7.78
CA SER A 183 -5.45 -19.79 8.03
C SER A 183 -4.67 -18.62 7.43
N PHE A 184 -3.33 -18.66 7.52
CA PHE A 184 -2.45 -17.66 6.94
C PHE A 184 -2.55 -17.63 5.41
N VAL A 185 -2.57 -18.79 4.76
CA VAL A 185 -2.75 -18.88 3.30
C VAL A 185 -4.10 -18.30 2.88
N VAL A 186 -5.18 -18.65 3.59
CA VAL A 186 -6.52 -18.10 3.34
C VAL A 186 -6.52 -16.57 3.49
N PHE A 187 -5.88 -16.07 4.55
CA PHE A 187 -5.79 -14.64 4.81
C PHE A 187 -5.03 -13.89 3.71
N ILE A 188 -3.91 -14.43 3.22
CA ILE A 188 -3.18 -13.88 2.08
C ILE A 188 -4.08 -13.78 0.85
N VAL A 189 -4.79 -14.86 0.51
CA VAL A 189 -5.68 -14.88 -0.67
C VAL A 189 -6.77 -13.83 -0.56
N LEU A 190 -7.39 -13.70 0.62
CA LEU A 190 -8.41 -12.67 0.87
C LEU A 190 -7.83 -11.26 0.81
N GLY A 191 -6.64 -11.04 1.36
CA GLY A 191 -5.93 -9.76 1.27
C GLY A 191 -5.65 -9.36 -0.18
N ILE A 192 -5.20 -10.31 -1.01
CA ILE A 192 -5.00 -10.09 -2.45
C ILE A 192 -6.32 -9.71 -3.14
N ILE A 193 -7.41 -10.42 -2.87
CA ILE A 193 -8.73 -10.11 -3.45
C ILE A 193 -9.16 -8.69 -3.08
N ILE A 194 -9.09 -8.33 -1.79
CA ILE A 194 -9.50 -7.02 -1.31
C ILE A 194 -8.63 -5.90 -1.87
N TYR A 195 -7.32 -6.14 -2.01
CA TYR A 195 -6.42 -5.22 -2.68
C TYR A 195 -6.88 -4.93 -4.11
N PHE A 196 -7.16 -5.98 -4.90
CA PHE A 196 -7.64 -5.83 -6.28
C PHE A 196 -9.00 -5.14 -6.36
N LEU A 197 -9.92 -5.46 -5.46
CA LEU A 197 -11.22 -4.80 -5.39
C LEU A 197 -11.08 -3.31 -5.08
N THR A 198 -10.15 -2.93 -4.21
CA THR A 198 -9.91 -1.53 -3.86
C THR A 198 -9.32 -0.77 -5.04
N ILE A 199 -8.24 -1.27 -5.66
CA ILE A 199 -7.58 -0.54 -6.74
C ILE A 199 -8.44 -0.45 -8.02
N TYR A 200 -9.16 -1.52 -8.38
CA TYR A 200 -10.09 -1.49 -9.53
C TYR A 200 -11.37 -0.75 -9.22
N GLY A 201 -11.88 -0.83 -7.99
CA GLY A 201 -13.01 -0.02 -7.54
C GLY A 201 -12.69 1.47 -7.67
N THR A 202 -11.53 1.92 -7.21
CA THR A 202 -11.08 3.31 -7.37
C THR A 202 -11.00 3.69 -8.85
N ALA A 203 -10.46 2.82 -9.70
CA ALA A 203 -10.40 3.05 -11.13
C ALA A 203 -11.81 3.20 -11.77
N PHE A 204 -12.78 2.36 -11.40
CA PHE A 204 -14.17 2.48 -11.89
C PHE A 204 -14.86 3.76 -11.39
N ILE A 205 -14.65 4.14 -10.14
CA ILE A 205 -15.20 5.39 -9.57
C ILE A 205 -14.65 6.60 -10.33
N VAL A 206 -13.34 6.65 -10.55
CA VAL A 206 -12.66 7.82 -11.10
C VAL A 206 -12.77 7.90 -12.62
N LEU A 207 -12.53 6.79 -13.32
CA LEU A 207 -12.43 6.76 -14.78
C LEU A 207 -13.76 6.49 -15.48
N ARG A 208 -14.75 5.95 -14.76
CA ARG A 208 -16.08 5.59 -15.31
C ARG A 208 -17.25 6.17 -14.50
N ASN A 209 -16.99 7.03 -13.51
CA ASN A 209 -18.01 7.70 -12.68
C ASN A 209 -19.03 6.73 -12.06
N LYS A 210 -18.59 5.53 -11.65
CA LYS A 210 -19.46 4.53 -11.02
C LYS A 210 -19.66 4.83 -9.53
N ASN A 211 -20.84 4.48 -9.01
CA ASN A 211 -21.11 4.49 -7.57
C ASN A 211 -20.32 3.35 -6.89
N VAL A 212 -20.06 3.45 -5.58
CA VAL A 212 -19.20 2.52 -4.83
C VAL A 212 -19.62 1.05 -5.00
N PHE A 213 -20.91 0.74 -4.83
CA PHE A 213 -21.42 -0.63 -4.99
C PHE A 213 -21.28 -1.17 -6.43
N GLN A 214 -21.54 -0.31 -7.42
CA GLN A 214 -21.35 -0.67 -8.83
C GLN A 214 -19.87 -0.89 -9.12
N ALA A 215 -18.99 -0.03 -8.61
CA ALA A 215 -17.56 -0.13 -8.77
C ALA A 215 -17.01 -1.43 -8.16
N LEU A 216 -17.46 -1.83 -6.97
CA LEU A 216 -17.09 -3.11 -6.35
C LEU A 216 -17.58 -4.32 -7.16
N LYS A 217 -18.82 -4.28 -7.64
CA LYS A 217 -19.40 -5.37 -8.46
C LYS A 217 -18.62 -5.55 -9.77
N GLU A 218 -18.33 -4.46 -10.46
CA GLU A 218 -17.55 -4.48 -11.71
C GLU A 218 -16.08 -4.85 -11.46
N ALA A 219 -15.47 -4.34 -10.38
CA ALA A 219 -14.12 -4.72 -9.96
C ALA A 219 -14.01 -6.22 -9.69
N TRP A 220 -15.00 -6.80 -9.02
CA TRP A 220 -15.08 -8.25 -8.80
C TRP A 220 -15.22 -9.02 -10.11
N HIS A 221 -16.05 -8.54 -11.04
CA HIS A 221 -16.21 -9.16 -12.34
C HIS A 221 -14.91 -9.17 -13.15
N VAL A 222 -14.23 -8.02 -13.23
CA VAL A 222 -12.93 -7.90 -13.93
C VAL A 222 -11.85 -8.75 -13.26
N PHE A 223 -11.80 -8.76 -11.93
CA PHE A 223 -10.85 -9.58 -11.17
C PHE A 223 -11.07 -11.08 -11.44
N ARG A 224 -12.30 -11.59 -11.27
CA ARG A 224 -12.60 -13.03 -11.46
C ARG A 224 -12.35 -13.51 -12.89
N LYS A 225 -12.62 -12.67 -13.89
CA LYS A 225 -12.37 -13.01 -15.30
C LYS A 225 -10.87 -13.08 -15.62
N ASN A 226 -10.03 -12.37 -14.87
CA ASN A 226 -8.61 -12.16 -15.19
C ASN A 226 -7.66 -12.49 -14.02
N VAL A 227 -8.05 -13.39 -13.12
CA VAL A 227 -7.27 -13.74 -11.91
C VAL A 227 -5.82 -14.03 -12.26
N LEU A 228 -5.57 -14.81 -13.31
CA LEU A 228 -4.22 -15.19 -13.68
C LEU A 228 -3.37 -14.01 -14.18
N LEU A 229 -3.95 -13.11 -14.99
CA LEU A 229 -3.24 -11.91 -15.45
C LEU A 229 -2.87 -11.00 -14.28
N ASN A 230 -3.75 -10.91 -13.29
CA ASN A 230 -3.54 -10.15 -12.07
C ASN A 230 -2.43 -10.74 -11.21
N ILE A 231 -2.39 -12.07 -11.06
CA ILE A 231 -1.31 -12.77 -10.34
C ILE A 231 0.02 -12.64 -11.09
N GLU A 232 0.05 -12.83 -12.41
CA GLU A 232 1.27 -12.69 -13.22
C GLU A 232 1.84 -11.27 -13.11
N MET A 233 0.99 -10.24 -13.19
CA MET A 233 1.41 -8.85 -12.99
C MET A 233 1.83 -8.56 -11.55
N GLY A 234 1.15 -9.14 -10.57
CA GLY A 234 1.50 -9.01 -9.16
C GLY A 234 2.88 -9.59 -8.88
N LEU A 235 3.17 -10.78 -9.42
CA LEU A 235 4.47 -11.44 -9.28
C LEU A 235 5.58 -10.64 -9.98
N LEU A 236 5.31 -10.09 -11.18
CA LEU A 236 6.27 -9.22 -11.86
C LEU A 236 6.55 -7.94 -11.05
N LEU A 237 5.50 -7.29 -10.54
CA LEU A 237 5.66 -6.09 -9.70
C LEU A 237 6.32 -6.40 -8.36
N PHE A 238 6.13 -7.60 -7.81
CA PHE A 238 6.85 -8.08 -6.62
C PHE A 238 8.36 -8.23 -6.89
N ILE A 239 8.74 -8.88 -8.00
CA ILE A 239 10.16 -8.97 -8.39
C ILE A 239 10.75 -7.57 -8.61
N ILE A 240 10.01 -6.69 -9.29
CA ILE A 240 10.42 -5.29 -9.49
C ILE A 240 10.51 -4.54 -8.15
N ASN A 241 9.64 -4.84 -7.18
CA ASN A 241 9.70 -4.26 -5.83
C ASN A 241 11.02 -4.61 -5.14
N VAL A 242 11.37 -5.89 -5.09
CA VAL A 242 12.62 -6.35 -4.47
C VAL A 242 13.82 -5.70 -5.16
N LEU A 243 13.85 -5.69 -6.50
CA LEU A 243 14.93 -5.05 -7.25
C LEU A 243 14.98 -3.53 -7.05
N ALA A 244 13.83 -2.87 -7.00
CA ALA A 244 13.74 -1.43 -6.78
C ALA A 244 14.22 -1.05 -5.38
N VAL A 245 13.84 -1.80 -4.34
CA VAL A 245 14.31 -1.58 -2.96
C VAL A 245 15.82 -1.74 -2.88
N LEU A 246 16.37 -2.83 -3.44
CA LEU A 246 17.83 -3.04 -3.48
C LEU A 246 18.55 -1.91 -4.22
N ALA A 247 18.06 -1.53 -5.41
CA ALA A 247 18.61 -0.43 -6.19
C ALA A 247 18.50 0.91 -5.45
N GLY A 248 17.39 1.16 -4.77
CA GLY A 248 17.16 2.36 -3.97
C GLY A 248 18.13 2.46 -2.79
N VAL A 249 18.36 1.35 -2.08
CA VAL A 249 19.36 1.28 -1.00
C VAL A 249 20.76 1.57 -1.54
N ILE A 250 21.17 0.90 -2.63
CA ILE A 250 22.49 1.13 -3.26
C ILE A 250 22.63 2.59 -3.69
N LEU A 251 21.61 3.16 -4.32
CA LEU A 251 21.62 4.55 -4.76
C LEU A 251 21.73 5.52 -3.58
N LEU A 252 21.01 5.28 -2.49
CA LEU A 252 21.12 6.08 -1.27
C LEU A 252 22.51 5.99 -0.65
N PHE A 253 23.13 4.81 -0.61
CA PHE A 253 24.51 4.65 -0.14
C PHE A 253 25.50 5.43 -1.00
N ILE A 254 25.36 5.39 -2.33
CA ILE A 254 26.22 6.16 -3.25
C ILE A 254 26.04 7.67 -3.02
N VAL A 255 24.80 8.14 -2.85
CA VAL A 255 24.50 9.55 -2.60
C VAL A 255 25.02 10.00 -1.24
N LEU A 256 24.98 9.15 -0.21
CA LEU A 256 25.46 9.45 1.14
C LEU A 256 26.97 9.30 1.30
N ALA A 257 27.66 8.51 0.46
CA ALA A 257 29.10 8.29 0.52
C ALA A 257 29.94 9.59 0.66
N PRO A 258 29.72 10.67 -0.14
CA PRO A 258 30.47 11.90 0.05
C PRO A 258 30.23 12.57 1.41
N PHE A 259 29.01 12.48 1.96
CA PHE A 259 28.68 13.03 3.27
C PHE A 259 29.31 12.23 4.40
N ILE A 260 29.36 10.91 4.26
CA ILE A 260 30.03 9.99 5.20
C ILE A 260 31.53 10.27 5.23
N LEU A 261 32.16 10.42 4.06
CA LEU A 261 33.59 10.77 3.97
C LEU A 261 33.88 12.13 4.62
N LEU A 262 33.04 13.13 4.33
CA LEU A 262 33.17 14.46 4.95
C LEU A 262 32.96 14.42 6.47
N TYR A 263 32.03 13.59 6.95
CA TYR A 263 31.81 13.35 8.38
C TYR A 263 33.08 12.82 9.05
N PHE A 264 33.72 11.79 8.47
CA PHE A 264 34.98 11.25 9.00
C PHE A 264 36.11 12.30 8.98
N MET A 265 36.23 13.10 7.91
CA MET A 265 37.22 14.19 7.86
C MET A 265 37.01 15.23 8.97
N LEU A 266 35.76 15.62 9.25
CA LEU A 266 35.42 16.57 10.33
C LEU A 266 35.63 15.97 11.72
N MET A 267 35.57 14.65 11.86
CA MET A 267 35.90 13.97 13.10
C MET A 267 37.39 14.15 13.46
N PHE A 268 38.28 14.11 12.46
CA PHE A 268 39.72 14.36 12.68
C PHE A 268 40.04 15.81 13.05
N THR A 269 39.23 16.78 12.62
CA THR A 269 39.43 18.19 12.97
C THR A 269 38.83 18.59 14.32
N GLY A 270 38.03 17.70 14.94
CA GLY A 270 37.41 17.95 16.25
C GLY A 270 36.32 19.03 16.24
N SER A 271 35.84 19.47 15.08
CA SER A 271 34.84 20.54 14.97
C SER A 271 33.44 20.03 15.32
N SER A 272 32.98 20.31 16.55
CA SER A 272 31.63 19.96 17.02
C SER A 272 30.51 20.57 16.19
N PHE A 273 30.68 21.83 15.77
CA PHE A 273 29.75 22.52 14.89
C PHE A 273 29.68 21.85 13.51
N GLY A 274 30.84 21.55 12.91
CA GLY A 274 30.92 20.86 11.62
C GLY A 274 30.22 19.51 11.64
N LEU A 275 30.47 18.70 12.67
CA LEU A 275 29.85 17.38 12.87
C LEU A 275 28.32 17.46 13.01
N THR A 276 27.82 18.48 13.71
CA THR A 276 26.36 18.67 13.88
C THR A 276 25.71 19.01 12.54
N VAL A 277 26.29 19.96 11.79
CA VAL A 277 25.77 20.39 10.49
C VAL A 277 25.75 19.25 9.49
N ILE A 278 26.86 18.50 9.36
CA ILE A 278 26.92 17.37 8.42
C ILE A 278 25.95 16.24 8.80
N SER A 279 25.72 16.02 10.10
CA SER A 279 24.75 15.02 10.58
C SER A 279 23.33 15.39 10.18
N ILE A 280 22.94 16.65 10.38
CA ILE A 280 21.63 17.16 9.96
C ILE A 280 21.47 17.02 8.44
N LEU A 281 22.51 17.39 7.67
CA LEU A 281 22.49 17.23 6.21
C LEU A 281 22.33 15.77 5.79
N MET A 282 23.05 14.83 6.41
CA MET A 282 22.90 13.40 6.12
C MET A 282 21.46 12.91 6.37
N VAL A 283 20.84 13.33 7.48
CA VAL A 283 19.44 12.99 7.78
C VAL A 283 18.50 13.57 6.73
N ILE A 284 18.67 14.83 6.34
CA ILE A 284 17.85 15.48 5.31
C ILE A 284 17.99 14.77 3.97
N VAL A 285 19.21 14.43 3.55
CA VAL A 285 19.47 13.74 2.29
C VAL A 285 18.90 12.31 2.33
N PHE A 286 19.07 11.60 3.43
CA PHE A 286 18.53 10.25 3.61
C PHE A 286 16.99 10.24 3.57
N VAL A 287 16.35 11.06 4.41
CA VAL A 287 14.88 11.15 4.49
C VAL A 287 14.30 11.69 3.18
N GLY A 288 14.90 12.74 2.62
CA GLY A 288 14.47 13.30 1.33
C GLY A 288 14.60 12.29 0.19
N GLY A 289 15.70 11.52 0.16
CA GLY A 289 15.90 10.44 -0.80
C GLY A 289 14.87 9.33 -0.67
N LEU A 290 14.57 8.87 0.55
CA LEU A 290 13.52 7.89 0.81
C LEU A 290 12.13 8.39 0.36
N ILE A 291 11.79 9.64 0.69
CA ILE A 291 10.52 10.26 0.30
C ILE A 291 10.40 10.31 -1.22
N LEU A 292 11.41 10.84 -1.92
CA LEU A 292 11.38 10.98 -3.38
C LEU A 292 11.32 9.62 -4.09
N PHE A 293 12.14 8.66 -3.65
CA PHE A 293 12.17 7.33 -4.22
C PHE A 293 10.84 6.59 -3.98
N GLY A 294 10.34 6.61 -2.74
CA GLY A 294 9.07 6.00 -2.37
C GLY A 294 7.88 6.61 -3.11
N ALA A 295 7.86 7.94 -3.23
CA ALA A 295 6.85 8.67 -3.99
C ALA A 295 6.79 8.25 -5.46
N TRP A 296 7.95 8.26 -6.13
CA TRP A 296 8.07 7.82 -7.52
C TRP A 296 7.65 6.35 -7.68
N TYR A 297 8.15 5.47 -6.81
CA TYR A 297 7.89 4.04 -6.88
C TYR A 297 6.40 3.73 -6.69
N ASN A 298 5.73 4.41 -5.75
CA ASN A 298 4.30 4.25 -5.55
C ASN A 298 3.49 4.75 -6.76
N THR A 299 3.85 5.90 -7.36
CA THR A 299 3.23 6.36 -8.62
C THR A 299 3.38 5.32 -9.73
N PHE A 300 4.56 4.71 -9.86
CA PHE A 300 4.83 3.66 -10.84
C PHE A 300 3.97 2.41 -10.60
N GLN A 301 3.91 1.93 -9.35
CA GLN A 301 3.17 0.73 -8.99
C GLN A 301 1.67 0.92 -9.22
N LEU A 302 1.09 2.03 -8.74
CA LEU A 302 -0.31 2.37 -9.00
C LEU A 302 -0.57 2.54 -10.51
N GLY A 303 0.34 3.20 -11.22
CA GLY A 303 0.24 3.37 -12.68
C GLY A 303 0.20 2.06 -13.44
N ALA A 304 1.04 1.09 -13.07
CA ALA A 304 1.04 -0.22 -13.69
C ALA A 304 -0.30 -0.95 -13.51
N TRP A 305 -0.89 -0.87 -12.31
CA TRP A 305 -2.21 -1.46 -12.04
C TRP A 305 -3.35 -0.75 -12.77
N LEU A 306 -3.31 0.58 -12.86
CA LEU A 306 -4.32 1.38 -13.56
C LEU A 306 -4.28 1.15 -15.08
N ILE A 307 -3.09 1.06 -15.67
CA ILE A 307 -2.95 0.75 -17.10
C ILE A 307 -3.39 -0.69 -17.36
N LEU A 308 -3.02 -1.65 -16.49
CA LEU A 308 -3.53 -3.02 -16.60
C LEU A 308 -5.06 -3.04 -16.53
N PHE A 309 -5.65 -2.30 -15.59
CA PHE A 309 -7.09 -2.16 -15.46
C PHE A 309 -7.74 -1.66 -16.76
N GLU A 310 -7.23 -0.59 -17.36
CA GLU A 310 -7.78 -0.05 -18.63
C GLU A 310 -7.70 -1.09 -19.76
N GLU A 311 -6.60 -1.84 -19.87
CA GLU A 311 -6.46 -2.90 -20.88
C GLU A 311 -7.45 -4.07 -20.65
N LEU A 312 -7.67 -4.46 -19.38
CA LEU A 312 -8.60 -5.52 -18.99
C LEU A 312 -10.08 -5.09 -19.14
N ALA A 313 -10.42 -3.89 -18.67
CA ALA A 313 -11.79 -3.37 -18.67
C ALA A 313 -12.29 -3.06 -20.10
N LEU A 314 -11.40 -2.64 -21.00
CA LEU A 314 -11.71 -2.46 -22.43
C LEU A 314 -11.76 -3.78 -23.21
N ASN A 315 -11.65 -4.95 -22.54
CA ASN A 315 -11.59 -6.29 -23.14
C ASN A 315 -10.51 -6.42 -24.25
N LYS A 316 -9.46 -5.60 -24.22
CA LYS A 316 -8.42 -5.60 -25.27
C LYS A 316 -7.48 -6.80 -25.17
N THR A 317 -7.63 -7.72 -24.21
CA THR A 317 -6.65 -8.81 -24.06
C THR A 317 -7.18 -10.09 -23.41
N LYS A 318 -6.71 -11.24 -23.93
CA LYS A 318 -6.81 -12.59 -23.33
C LYS A 318 -5.48 -13.01 -22.69
N SER A 319 -5.54 -13.77 -21.59
CA SER A 319 -4.39 -14.28 -20.81
C SER A 319 -3.36 -15.07 -21.64
N LYS A 320 -2.08 -15.03 -21.24
CA LYS A 320 -0.96 -15.75 -21.88
C LYS A 320 -1.15 -17.26 -21.82
N THR A 321 -1.52 -17.80 -20.66
CA THR A 321 -1.77 -19.25 -20.52
C THR A 321 -3.00 -19.67 -21.30
N LEU A 322 -4.03 -18.82 -21.40
CA LEU A 322 -5.22 -19.11 -22.20
C LEU A 322 -4.87 -19.21 -23.69
N ARG A 323 -3.97 -18.36 -24.19
CA ARG A 323 -3.45 -18.44 -25.57
C ARG A 323 -2.59 -19.67 -25.82
N VAL A 324 -1.73 -20.05 -24.87
CA VAL A 324 -0.93 -21.29 -24.95
C VAL A 324 -1.82 -22.53 -24.88
N PHE A 325 -2.85 -22.50 -24.02
CA PHE A 325 -3.81 -23.60 -23.87
C PHE A 325 -4.74 -23.72 -25.09
N GLU A 326 -5.19 -22.60 -25.67
CA GLU A 326 -5.92 -22.57 -26.94
C GLU A 326 -5.04 -23.10 -28.10
N TYR A 327 -3.77 -22.69 -28.18
CA TYR A 327 -2.82 -23.20 -29.18
C TYR A 327 -2.57 -24.71 -29.04
N LEU A 328 -2.38 -25.20 -27.80
CA LEU A 328 -2.23 -26.63 -27.52
C LEU A 328 -3.51 -27.41 -27.80
N ARG A 329 -4.68 -26.84 -27.51
CA ARG A 329 -5.99 -27.43 -27.78
C ARG A 329 -6.28 -27.50 -29.29
N GLU A 330 -5.94 -26.46 -30.05
CA GLU A 330 -6.05 -26.46 -31.51
C GLU A 330 -5.09 -27.45 -32.17
N LYS A 331 -3.84 -27.53 -31.69
CA LYS A 331 -2.88 -28.53 -32.15
C LYS A 331 -3.38 -29.96 -31.91
N LYS A 332 -3.96 -30.23 -30.73
CA LYS A 332 -4.58 -31.53 -30.39
C LYS A 332 -5.82 -31.83 -31.24
N ARG A 333 -6.58 -30.80 -31.66
CA ARG A 333 -7.76 -30.94 -32.54
C ARG A 333 -7.39 -31.21 -34.00
N LYS A 334 -6.26 -30.66 -34.47
CA LYS A 334 -5.70 -30.96 -35.81
C LYS A 334 -5.13 -32.37 -35.88
N LEU A 335 -4.46 -32.83 -34.83
CA LEU A 335 -3.94 -34.20 -34.70
C LEU A 335 -5.02 -35.29 -34.52
N LYS A 336 -6.27 -34.92 -34.20
CA LYS A 336 -7.42 -35.83 -34.14
C LYS A 336 -8.21 -35.89 -35.47
N LYS A 337 -7.87 -35.03 -36.43
CA LYS A 337 -8.54 -34.91 -37.74
C LYS A 337 -7.65 -35.32 -38.91
N ALA A 338 -6.36 -35.52 -38.66
CA ALA A 338 -5.47 -36.35 -39.45
C ALA A 338 -5.47 -37.75 -38.82
#